data_AF-A0AA43RJS8-F1
#
_entry.id   AF-A0AA43RJS8-F1
#
_cell.length_a   1.000
_cell.length_b   1.000
_cell.length_c   1.000
_cell.angle_alpha   90.00
_cell.angle_beta   90.00
_cell.angle_gamma   90.00
#
_symmetry.space_group_name_H-M   'P 1'
#
loop_
_entity.id
_entity.type
_entity.pdbx_description
1 polymer ?
#
loop_
_entity_poly.entity_id
_entity_poly.type
_entity_poly.pdbx_seq_one_letter_code
_entity_poly.pdbx_strand_id
1 'polypeptide(L)'
;MKQKIVALMSIIVILSVVLSSASASDRDVHDGYMLQVLFGKNFSEENYSEKELQGIEALEAASYLAVDQYNGNGTEELKTLSDYRVPSLPRSISEIDFSGNQYHRRYTHRGWLGPYNNEDRPYPDDKAHWNTRKTILLQTTKKVFGFNDSQSRINDSLSAVIYYIHILGDHIVETDYQKMNSDMIGVGGRNDQYDIIHQLIYHFDILFTSPTSTNRYNSFRSQLRLLNNEFSDLVNKGGGVNTPEKQAEYSALAKKLMDLLIKHVPELLQEETFFSKVFPPRQ
;
A
#
# COMPACT_ATOMS: atom_id res chain seq x y z
N MET A 1 12.03 48.58 -7.60
CA MET A 1 12.55 47.38 -6.89
C MET A 1 11.51 46.71 -6.00
N LYS A 2 10.83 47.42 -5.09
CA LYS A 2 9.84 46.84 -4.16
C LYS A 2 8.71 46.06 -4.85
N GLN A 3 8.14 46.56 -5.94
CA GLN A 3 7.08 45.86 -6.69
C GLN A 3 7.56 44.58 -7.41
N LYS A 4 8.84 44.52 -7.83
CA LYS A 4 9.43 43.31 -8.45
C LYS A 4 9.74 42.22 -7.41
N ILE A 5 10.07 42.61 -6.17
CA ILE A 5 10.33 41.68 -5.05
C ILE A 5 9.03 41.08 -4.52
N VAL A 6 7.95 41.87 -4.42
CA VAL A 6 6.62 41.38 -4.00
C VAL A 6 6.06 40.38 -5.01
N ALA A 7 6.16 40.66 -6.32
CA ALA A 7 5.72 39.72 -7.35
C ALA A 7 6.50 38.40 -7.33
N LEU A 8 7.81 38.44 -7.05
CA LEU A 8 8.64 37.24 -6.93
C LEU A 8 8.26 36.40 -5.69
N MET A 9 7.96 37.05 -4.55
CA MET A 9 7.51 36.33 -3.34
C MET A 9 6.11 35.74 -3.51
N SER A 10 5.19 36.39 -4.22
CA SER A 10 3.87 35.83 -4.53
C SER A 10 3.95 34.59 -5.44
N ILE A 11 4.88 34.58 -6.42
CA ILE A 11 5.12 33.43 -7.29
C ILE A 11 5.70 32.26 -6.49
N ILE A 12 6.63 32.51 -5.55
CA ILE A 12 7.20 31.48 -4.68
C ILE A 12 6.11 30.86 -3.79
N VAL A 13 5.24 31.67 -3.19
CA VAL A 13 4.14 31.18 -2.33
C VAL A 13 3.14 30.34 -3.12
N ILE A 14 2.77 30.77 -4.33
CA ILE A 14 1.86 29.99 -5.20
C ILE A 14 2.50 28.67 -5.64
N LEU A 15 3.80 28.66 -5.99
CA LEU A 15 4.52 27.42 -6.35
C LEU A 15 4.66 26.45 -5.17
N SER A 16 4.87 26.94 -3.94
CA SER A 16 4.92 26.08 -2.75
C SER A 16 3.55 25.50 -2.38
N VAL A 17 2.47 26.27 -2.53
CA VAL A 17 1.12 25.80 -2.20
C VAL A 17 0.63 24.73 -3.19
N VAL A 18 0.94 24.87 -4.48
CA VAL A 18 0.50 23.92 -5.52
C VAL A 18 1.26 22.59 -5.46
N LEU A 19 2.54 22.60 -5.06
CA LEU A 19 3.32 21.37 -4.91
C LEU A 19 2.97 20.61 -3.62
N SER A 20 2.64 21.30 -2.53
CA SER A 20 2.25 20.68 -1.26
C SER A 20 0.82 20.11 -1.30
N SER A 21 -0.11 20.75 -2.01
CA SER A 21 -1.52 20.33 -2.01
C SER A 21 -1.77 19.01 -2.74
N ALA A 22 -1.03 18.73 -3.82
CA ALA A 22 -1.21 17.49 -4.58
C ALA A 22 -0.67 16.26 -3.80
N SER A 23 0.49 16.40 -3.16
CA SER A 23 1.10 15.30 -2.39
C SER A 23 0.35 15.01 -1.07
N ALA A 24 -0.26 16.03 -0.45
CA ALA A 24 -1.05 15.83 0.77
C ALA A 24 -2.41 15.19 0.46
N SER A 25 -3.08 15.61 -0.63
CA SER A 25 -4.38 15.02 -1.00
C SER A 25 -4.26 13.55 -1.41
N ASP A 26 -3.17 13.16 -2.06
CA ASP A 26 -2.94 11.79 -2.48
C ASP A 26 -2.70 10.89 -1.25
N ARG A 27 -1.88 11.35 -0.31
CA ARG A 27 -1.63 10.65 0.96
C ARG A 27 -2.91 10.36 1.74
N ASP A 28 -3.77 11.36 1.94
CA ASP A 28 -5.02 11.21 2.68
C ASP A 28 -5.94 10.14 2.06
N VAL A 29 -5.89 9.98 0.73
CA VAL A 29 -6.66 8.95 0.01
C VAL A 29 -6.08 7.55 0.25
N HIS A 30 -4.75 7.39 0.15
CA HIS A 30 -4.10 6.09 0.38
C HIS A 30 -4.27 5.63 1.83
N ASP A 31 -4.08 6.53 2.79
CA ASP A 31 -4.28 6.27 4.21
C ASP A 31 -5.74 5.91 4.48
N GLY A 32 -6.69 6.66 3.91
CA GLY A 32 -8.12 6.35 3.98
C GLY A 32 -8.50 4.95 3.46
N TYR A 33 -7.85 4.45 2.40
CA TYR A 33 -8.06 3.08 1.93
C TYR A 33 -7.49 2.04 2.90
N MET A 34 -6.28 2.27 3.41
CA MET A 34 -5.68 1.39 4.41
C MET A 34 -6.57 1.26 5.64
N LEU A 35 -7.08 2.39 6.16
CA LEU A 35 -7.96 2.42 7.32
C LEU A 35 -9.25 1.63 7.09
N GLN A 36 -9.89 1.82 5.94
CA GLN A 36 -11.13 1.12 5.61
C GLN A 36 -10.93 -0.39 5.44
N VAL A 37 -9.80 -0.82 4.87
CA VAL A 37 -9.50 -2.24 4.66
C VAL A 37 -9.09 -2.95 5.96
N LEU A 38 -8.37 -2.27 6.86
CA LEU A 38 -7.94 -2.86 8.13
C LEU A 38 -9.00 -2.79 9.23
N PHE A 39 -9.69 -1.65 9.33
CA PHE A 39 -10.56 -1.34 10.47
C PHE A 39 -12.05 -1.24 10.09
N GLY A 40 -12.37 -1.31 8.79
CA GLY A 40 -13.73 -1.27 8.29
C GLY A 40 -14.14 0.10 7.74
N LYS A 41 -15.13 0.08 6.84
CA LYS A 41 -15.63 1.26 6.11
C LYS A 41 -16.07 2.43 7.01
N ASN A 42 -16.53 2.13 8.22
CA ASN A 42 -17.02 3.12 9.18
C ASN A 42 -15.95 3.50 10.22
N PHE A 43 -14.66 3.38 9.86
CA PHE A 43 -13.57 3.85 10.71
C PHE A 43 -13.82 5.31 11.14
N SER A 44 -13.70 5.56 12.43
CA SER A 44 -13.75 6.88 13.05
C SER A 44 -12.71 6.92 14.15
N GLU A 45 -11.85 7.93 14.13
CA GLU A 45 -10.80 8.12 15.14
C GLU A 45 -11.36 8.25 16.56
N GLU A 46 -12.59 8.75 16.71
CA GLU A 46 -13.28 8.89 18.00
C GLU A 46 -13.45 7.56 18.75
N ASN A 47 -13.41 6.44 18.01
CA ASN A 47 -13.53 5.08 18.57
C ASN A 47 -12.20 4.49 19.04
N TYR A 48 -11.11 5.25 18.96
CA TYR A 48 -9.76 4.80 19.27
C TYR A 48 -9.13 5.63 20.39
N SER A 49 -8.35 4.96 21.23
CA SER A 49 -7.53 5.64 22.22
C SER A 49 -6.36 6.37 21.54
N GLU A 50 -5.81 7.38 22.20
CA GLU A 50 -4.63 8.12 21.70
C GLU A 50 -3.46 7.19 21.34
N LYS A 51 -3.23 6.15 22.15
CA LYS A 51 -2.18 5.15 21.88
C LYS A 51 -2.43 4.34 20.60
N GLU A 52 -3.70 4.04 20.31
CA GLU A 52 -4.08 3.32 19.09
C GLU A 52 -3.95 4.22 17.87
N LEU A 53 -4.37 5.48 17.98
CA LEU A 53 -4.18 6.49 16.94
C LEU A 53 -2.69 6.70 16.61
N GLN A 54 -1.82 6.76 17.62
CA GLN A 54 -0.36 6.79 17.40
C GLN A 54 0.16 5.54 16.67
N GLY A 55 -0.45 4.37 16.92
CA GLY A 55 -0.12 3.14 16.20
C GLY A 55 -0.59 3.17 14.74
N ILE A 56 -1.77 3.75 14.49
CA ILE A 56 -2.32 3.97 13.15
C ILE A 56 -1.43 4.94 12.36
N GLU A 57 -1.08 6.08 12.94
CA GLU A 57 -0.16 7.06 12.34
C GLU A 57 1.20 6.42 12.01
N ALA A 58 1.69 5.52 12.87
CA ALA A 58 2.90 4.76 12.59
C ALA A 58 2.73 3.81 11.40
N LEU A 59 1.57 3.17 11.21
CA LEU A 59 1.31 2.32 10.03
C LEU A 59 1.29 3.15 8.74
N GLU A 60 0.64 4.31 8.76
CA GLU A 60 0.58 5.25 7.62
C GLU A 60 1.98 5.72 7.25
N ALA A 61 2.76 6.19 8.23
CA ALA A 61 4.15 6.58 8.05
C ALA A 61 5.02 5.45 7.49
N ALA A 62 4.86 4.21 7.98
CA ALA A 62 5.62 3.06 7.48
C ALA A 62 5.21 2.64 6.07
N SER A 63 3.92 2.72 5.75
CA SER A 63 3.39 2.48 4.40
C SER A 63 3.98 3.48 3.40
N TYR A 64 3.94 4.78 3.74
CA TYR A 64 4.56 5.83 2.96
C TYR A 64 6.07 5.61 2.76
N LEU A 65 6.83 5.31 3.81
CA LEU A 65 8.26 5.05 3.69
C LEU A 65 8.57 3.80 2.84
N ALA A 66 7.69 2.81 2.84
CA ALA A 66 7.86 1.61 2.03
C ALA A 66 7.59 1.88 0.54
N VAL A 67 6.60 2.72 0.20
CA VAL A 67 6.07 2.84 -1.16
C VAL A 67 6.46 4.17 -1.83
N ASP A 68 6.31 5.29 -1.12
CA ASP A 68 6.31 6.63 -1.69
C ASP A 68 7.48 7.51 -1.25
N GLN A 69 8.34 7.02 -0.36
CA GLN A 69 9.53 7.78 0.00
C GLN A 69 10.49 7.92 -1.20
N TYR A 70 10.79 9.16 -1.61
CA TYR A 70 11.89 9.54 -2.52
C TYR A 70 12.27 11.01 -2.32
N ASN A 71 13.42 11.44 -2.85
CA ASN A 71 13.95 12.81 -2.73
C ASN A 71 13.99 13.38 -1.28
N GLY A 72 14.11 12.52 -0.27
CA GLY A 72 14.24 12.91 1.13
C GLY A 72 12.93 13.36 1.82
N ASN A 73 11.78 13.21 1.16
CA ASN A 73 10.49 13.71 1.67
C ASN A 73 10.06 13.08 3.00
N GLY A 74 10.44 11.82 3.23
CA GLY A 74 10.00 10.95 4.32
C GLY A 74 10.63 11.22 5.69
N THR A 75 11.20 12.42 5.89
CA THR A 75 11.92 12.74 7.13
C THR A 75 10.96 12.83 8.33
N GLU A 76 9.75 13.33 8.11
CA GLU A 76 8.72 13.44 9.15
C GLU A 76 8.16 12.06 9.52
N GLU A 77 7.89 11.21 8.54
CA GLU A 77 7.42 9.84 8.74
C GLU A 77 8.45 9.00 9.49
N LEU A 78 9.73 9.13 9.14
CA LEU A 78 10.80 8.45 9.89
C LEU A 78 10.85 8.93 11.35
N LYS A 79 10.61 10.23 11.57
CA LYS A 79 10.51 10.79 12.92
C LYS A 79 9.29 10.24 13.67
N THR A 80 8.11 10.16 13.04
CA THR A 80 6.90 9.53 13.61
C THR A 80 7.19 8.09 14.05
N LEU A 81 7.87 7.28 13.22
CA LEU A 81 8.24 5.92 13.59
C LEU A 81 9.26 5.86 14.75
N SER A 82 10.21 6.79 14.78
CA SER A 82 11.19 6.91 15.86
C SER A 82 10.53 7.29 17.19
N ASP A 83 9.59 8.25 17.18
CA ASP A 83 8.85 8.69 18.35
C ASP A 83 7.93 7.57 18.87
N TYR A 84 7.34 6.80 17.96
CA TYR A 84 6.63 5.55 18.28
C TYR A 84 7.57 4.42 18.72
N ARG A 85 8.90 4.61 18.64
CA ARG A 85 9.98 3.68 19.02
C ARG A 85 9.97 2.37 18.23
N VAL A 86 9.69 2.41 16.94
CA VAL A 86 9.82 1.22 16.07
C VAL A 86 11.29 0.76 16.07
N PRO A 87 11.59 -0.53 16.27
CA PRO A 87 12.96 -1.02 16.28
C PRO A 87 13.55 -1.10 14.86
N SER A 88 14.88 -1.11 14.77
CA SER A 88 15.63 -1.35 13.52
C SER A 88 15.30 -0.38 12.38
N LEU A 89 14.95 0.87 12.71
CA LEU A 89 14.79 1.95 11.74
C LEU A 89 16.15 2.37 11.15
N PRO A 90 16.18 2.86 9.90
CA PRO A 90 17.36 3.54 9.36
C PRO A 90 17.73 4.75 10.23
N ARG A 91 19.02 5.11 10.30
CA ARG A 91 19.48 6.24 11.11
C ARG A 91 19.08 7.58 10.51
N SER A 92 18.89 7.62 9.19
CA SER A 92 18.45 8.78 8.44
C SER A 92 17.72 8.37 7.18
N ILE A 93 16.92 9.29 6.64
CA ILE A 93 16.14 9.06 5.41
C ILE A 93 17.04 8.67 4.23
N SER A 94 18.28 9.17 4.21
CA SER A 94 19.28 8.90 3.17
C SER A 94 19.64 7.41 2.99
N GLU A 95 19.35 6.54 3.96
CA GLU A 95 19.62 5.09 3.85
C GLU A 95 18.59 4.36 2.98
N ILE A 96 17.42 4.97 2.77
CA ILE A 96 16.37 4.45 1.88
C ILE A 96 16.06 5.43 0.74
N ASP A 97 16.66 6.62 0.75
CA ASP A 97 16.38 7.66 -0.22
C ASP A 97 17.09 7.44 -1.55
N PHE A 98 16.44 7.88 -2.63
CA PHE A 98 17.05 7.94 -3.94
C PHE A 98 16.43 9.07 -4.76
N SER A 99 17.21 9.65 -5.67
CA SER A 99 16.66 10.59 -6.65
C SER A 99 15.82 9.84 -7.67
N GLY A 100 14.51 10.11 -7.67
CA GLY A 100 13.57 9.38 -8.51
C GLY A 100 12.26 10.14 -8.68
N ASN A 101 12.20 11.09 -9.61
CA ASN A 101 10.95 11.80 -9.92
C ASN A 101 9.98 10.86 -10.65
N GLN A 102 10.01 10.89 -11.99
CA GLN A 102 9.13 10.06 -12.83
C GLN A 102 9.38 8.55 -12.75
N TYR A 103 10.47 8.13 -12.10
CA TYR A 103 10.85 6.72 -12.00
C TYR A 103 10.69 6.12 -10.61
N HIS A 104 10.13 6.83 -9.61
CA HIS A 104 10.04 6.28 -8.25
C HIS A 104 9.32 4.92 -8.23
N ARG A 105 8.14 4.86 -8.88
CA ARG A 105 7.29 3.67 -8.92
C ARG A 105 8.02 2.44 -9.45
N ARG A 106 8.87 2.63 -10.46
CA ARG A 106 9.70 1.57 -11.05
C ARG A 106 10.59 0.86 -10.03
N TYR A 107 10.95 1.53 -8.93
CA TYR A 107 11.81 0.97 -7.89
C TYR A 107 11.03 0.55 -6.64
N THR A 108 9.92 1.22 -6.30
CA THR A 108 9.17 0.97 -5.04
C THR A 108 7.87 0.20 -5.21
N HIS A 109 7.25 0.18 -6.40
CA HIS A 109 5.94 -0.43 -6.68
C HIS A 109 6.05 -1.78 -7.38
N ARG A 110 7.11 -2.54 -7.11
CA ARG A 110 7.43 -3.77 -7.86
C ARG A 110 6.75 -5.02 -7.29
N GLY A 111 6.27 -5.00 -6.05
CA GLY A 111 5.71 -6.18 -5.40
C GLY A 111 6.58 -6.68 -4.24
N TRP A 112 5.90 -7.25 -3.25
CA TRP A 112 6.43 -7.68 -1.96
C TRP A 112 7.38 -8.87 -2.03
N LEU A 113 7.02 -9.89 -2.84
CA LEU A 113 7.73 -11.17 -2.93
C LEU A 113 8.93 -11.13 -3.89
N GLY A 114 9.47 -9.97 -4.25
CA GLY A 114 10.56 -9.88 -5.24
C GLY A 114 10.10 -10.21 -6.68
N PRO A 115 11.01 -10.23 -7.67
CA PRO A 115 10.67 -10.48 -9.06
C PRO A 115 10.23 -11.94 -9.27
N TYR A 116 9.12 -12.12 -9.99
CA TYR A 116 8.52 -13.43 -10.31
C TYR A 116 8.07 -14.23 -9.07
N ASN A 117 7.56 -13.55 -8.02
CA ASN A 117 7.09 -14.16 -6.78
C ASN A 117 8.18 -15.01 -6.08
N ASN A 118 9.42 -14.51 -6.05
CA ASN A 118 10.56 -15.18 -5.42
C ASN A 118 11.21 -14.29 -4.36
N GLU A 119 10.92 -14.60 -3.09
CA GLU A 119 11.39 -13.86 -1.91
C GLU A 119 12.92 -13.85 -1.78
N ASP A 120 13.59 -14.90 -2.27
CA ASP A 120 15.05 -15.06 -2.20
C ASP A 120 15.78 -14.34 -3.34
N ARG A 121 15.05 -13.84 -4.34
CA ARG A 121 15.63 -13.16 -5.49
C ARG A 121 15.59 -11.65 -5.28
N PRO A 122 16.72 -10.98 -5.02
CA PRO A 122 16.72 -9.52 -4.94
C PRO A 122 16.41 -8.92 -6.30
N TYR A 123 15.80 -7.73 -6.31
CA TYR A 123 15.70 -6.95 -7.53
C TYR A 123 17.12 -6.56 -7.98
N PRO A 124 17.52 -6.84 -9.23
CA PRO A 124 18.90 -6.66 -9.69
C PRO A 124 19.37 -5.19 -9.65
N ASP A 125 18.44 -4.25 -9.73
CA ASP A 125 18.67 -2.81 -9.63
C ASP A 125 17.89 -2.23 -8.43
N ASP A 126 18.16 -2.72 -7.20
CA ASP A 126 17.49 -2.26 -5.98
C ASP A 126 17.95 -0.85 -5.55
N LYS A 127 17.60 0.14 -6.36
CA LYS A 127 17.87 1.56 -6.07
C LYS A 127 17.06 2.08 -4.88
N ALA A 128 15.92 1.46 -4.59
CA ALA A 128 15.04 1.86 -3.50
C ALA A 128 15.45 1.30 -2.14
N HIS A 129 16.45 0.40 -2.08
CA HIS A 129 16.80 -0.30 -0.85
C HIS A 129 15.59 -1.06 -0.26
N TRP A 130 14.93 -1.85 -1.11
CA TRP A 130 13.67 -2.54 -0.83
C TRP A 130 13.71 -3.34 0.46
N ASN A 131 14.80 -4.06 0.74
CA ASN A 131 14.91 -4.85 1.98
C ASN A 131 14.82 -3.99 3.25
N THR A 132 15.42 -2.79 3.23
CA THR A 132 15.33 -1.84 4.35
C THR A 132 13.91 -1.30 4.49
N ARG A 133 13.28 -0.93 3.38
CA ARG A 133 11.88 -0.46 3.34
C ARG A 133 10.88 -1.51 3.83
N LYS A 134 11.02 -2.75 3.35
CA LYS A 134 10.27 -3.91 3.82
C LYS A 134 10.47 -4.11 5.32
N THR A 135 11.70 -3.98 5.82
CA THR A 135 12.00 -4.07 7.25
C THR A 135 11.28 -3.00 8.07
N ILE A 136 11.23 -1.75 7.59
CA ILE A 136 10.49 -0.66 8.27
C ILE A 136 9.03 -1.07 8.48
N LEU A 137 8.33 -1.47 7.41
CA LEU A 137 6.93 -1.86 7.52
C LEU A 137 6.74 -3.08 8.43
N LEU A 138 7.58 -4.11 8.28
CA LEU A 138 7.56 -5.32 9.11
C LEU A 138 7.73 -5.03 10.61
N GLN A 139 8.66 -4.15 10.98
CA GLN A 139 8.90 -3.82 12.39
C GLN A 139 7.79 -2.94 12.95
N THR A 140 7.23 -2.03 12.14
CA THR A 140 6.08 -1.22 12.52
C THR A 140 4.86 -2.10 12.77
N THR A 141 4.46 -2.95 11.83
CA THR A 141 3.31 -3.86 11.99
C THR A 141 3.52 -4.81 13.17
N LYS A 142 4.74 -5.35 13.33
CA LYS A 142 5.10 -6.18 14.48
C LYS A 142 4.82 -5.47 15.79
N LYS A 143 5.22 -4.20 15.86
CA LYS A 143 5.07 -3.38 17.06
C LYS A 143 3.62 -2.98 17.32
N VAL A 144 2.93 -2.43 16.32
CA VAL A 144 1.56 -1.92 16.44
C VAL A 144 0.61 -3.04 16.83
N PHE A 145 0.75 -4.22 16.23
CA PHE A 145 -0.12 -5.35 16.48
C PHE A 145 0.39 -6.33 17.54
N GLY A 146 1.60 -6.12 18.07
CA GLY A 146 2.18 -6.94 19.12
C GLY A 146 2.53 -8.37 18.68
N PHE A 147 2.90 -8.57 17.41
CA PHE A 147 3.32 -9.88 16.92
C PHE A 147 4.60 -10.37 17.59
N ASN A 148 4.65 -11.65 17.95
CA ASN A 148 5.86 -12.32 18.40
C ASN A 148 6.56 -13.08 17.24
N ASP A 149 7.75 -13.63 17.49
CA ASP A 149 8.57 -14.26 16.44
C ASP A 149 7.91 -15.49 15.80
N SER A 150 7.06 -16.22 16.53
CA SER A 150 6.28 -17.35 15.99
C SER A 150 5.22 -16.90 14.98
N GLN A 151 4.87 -15.61 14.97
CA GLN A 151 3.89 -15.00 14.09
C GLN A 151 4.54 -14.18 12.97
N SER A 152 5.86 -14.30 12.79
CA SER A 152 6.63 -13.59 11.76
C SER A 152 6.01 -13.73 10.36
N ARG A 153 5.52 -14.91 10.00
CA ARG A 153 4.87 -15.15 8.70
C ARG A 153 3.51 -14.46 8.55
N ILE A 154 2.74 -14.38 9.64
CA ILE A 154 1.45 -13.64 9.67
C ILE A 154 1.74 -12.14 9.56
N ASN A 155 2.75 -11.66 10.29
CA ASN A 155 3.20 -10.27 10.23
C ASN A 155 3.68 -9.86 8.82
N ASP A 156 4.48 -10.72 8.16
CA ASP A 156 4.92 -10.48 6.79
C ASP A 156 3.75 -10.40 5.81
N SER A 157 2.78 -11.32 5.91
CA SER A 157 1.60 -11.27 5.05
C SER A 157 0.71 -10.06 5.31
N LEU A 158 0.53 -9.63 6.55
CA LEU A 158 -0.25 -8.41 6.82
C LEU A 158 0.48 -7.16 6.30
N SER A 159 1.80 -7.11 6.44
CA SER A 159 2.62 -6.02 5.91
C SER A 159 2.53 -5.95 4.38
N ALA A 160 2.54 -7.10 3.71
CA ALA A 160 2.35 -7.17 2.27
C ALA A 160 0.97 -6.66 1.84
N VAL A 161 -0.09 -7.01 2.59
CA VAL A 161 -1.44 -6.50 2.32
C VAL A 161 -1.49 -4.97 2.44
N ILE A 162 -0.89 -4.39 3.48
CA ILE A 162 -0.80 -2.92 3.66
C ILE A 162 -0.07 -2.28 2.47
N TYR A 163 1.08 -2.83 2.09
CA TYR A 163 1.85 -2.39 0.92
C TYR A 163 1.00 -2.44 -0.37
N TYR A 164 0.22 -3.50 -0.58
CA TYR A 164 -0.62 -3.65 -1.76
C TYR A 164 -1.83 -2.73 -1.79
N ILE A 165 -2.42 -2.40 -0.64
CA ILE A 165 -3.52 -1.42 -0.56
C ILE A 165 -3.04 -0.06 -1.06
N HIS A 166 -1.85 0.36 -0.66
CA HIS A 166 -1.26 1.62 -1.10
C HIS A 166 -1.11 1.66 -2.62
N ILE A 167 -0.41 0.67 -3.20
CA ILE A 167 -0.20 0.57 -4.66
C ILE A 167 -1.53 0.44 -5.42
N LEU A 168 -2.51 -0.25 -4.85
CA LEU A 168 -3.83 -0.33 -5.46
C LEU A 168 -4.51 1.04 -5.50
N GLY A 169 -4.32 1.88 -4.48
CA GLY A 169 -4.71 3.29 -4.50
C GLY A 169 -4.08 4.05 -5.67
N ASP A 170 -2.78 3.84 -5.93
CA ASP A 170 -2.11 4.46 -7.09
C ASP A 170 -2.75 4.05 -8.42
N HIS A 171 -3.11 2.76 -8.56
CA HIS A 171 -3.80 2.28 -9.77
C HIS A 171 -5.21 2.88 -9.96
N ILE A 172 -5.86 3.30 -8.87
CA ILE A 172 -7.20 3.92 -8.92
C ILE A 172 -7.11 5.38 -9.38
N VAL A 173 -6.09 6.12 -8.93
CA VAL A 173 -5.95 7.56 -9.21
C VAL A 173 -5.12 7.87 -10.46
N GLU A 174 -4.30 6.92 -10.92
CA GLU A 174 -3.49 7.12 -12.12
C GLU A 174 -4.36 7.19 -13.38
N THR A 175 -4.13 8.24 -14.17
CA THR A 175 -4.89 8.55 -15.39
C THR A 175 -4.05 8.40 -16.65
N ASP A 176 -2.72 8.27 -16.50
CA ASP A 176 -1.76 8.04 -17.58
C ASP A 176 -1.49 6.54 -17.80
N TYR A 177 -2.14 5.99 -18.83
CA TYR A 177 -2.02 4.57 -19.20
C TYR A 177 -0.59 4.14 -19.61
N GLN A 178 0.30 5.07 -19.96
CA GLN A 178 1.69 4.73 -20.29
C GLN A 178 2.54 4.49 -19.03
N LYS A 179 2.22 5.18 -17.93
CA LYS A 179 2.92 5.04 -16.65
C LYS A 179 2.53 3.77 -15.89
N MET A 180 1.26 3.36 -15.95
CA MET A 180 0.78 2.19 -15.21
C MET A 180 1.37 0.87 -15.70
N ASN A 181 1.53 0.71 -17.02
CA ASN A 181 1.94 -0.56 -17.61
C ASN A 181 3.45 -0.84 -17.50
N SER A 182 4.28 0.16 -17.16
CA SER A 182 5.74 0.04 -17.19
C SER A 182 6.43 0.20 -15.84
N ASP A 183 5.83 0.94 -14.91
CA ASP A 183 6.51 1.32 -13.67
C ASP A 183 5.94 0.67 -12.41
N MET A 184 4.79 -0.01 -12.46
CA MET A 184 4.18 -0.68 -11.31
C MET A 184 3.89 -2.15 -11.59
N ILE A 185 3.85 -2.96 -10.53
CA ILE A 185 3.22 -4.28 -10.59
C ILE A 185 1.77 -4.13 -11.04
N GLY A 186 1.34 -4.97 -11.98
CA GLY A 186 -0.04 -4.96 -12.46
C GLY A 186 -1.02 -5.41 -11.37
N VAL A 187 -2.26 -4.92 -11.42
CA VAL A 187 -3.31 -5.29 -10.47
C VAL A 187 -3.75 -6.75 -10.63
N GLY A 188 -3.99 -7.20 -11.86
CA GLY A 188 -4.48 -8.55 -12.12
C GLY A 188 -4.33 -8.98 -13.57
N GLY A 189 -4.67 -10.23 -13.84
CA GLY A 189 -4.83 -10.79 -15.19
C GLY A 189 -3.54 -11.24 -15.86
N ARG A 190 -2.40 -11.24 -15.17
CA ARG A 190 -1.13 -11.61 -15.79
C ARG A 190 -0.96 -13.11 -15.91
N ASN A 191 -0.45 -13.56 -17.06
CA ASN A 191 -0.21 -14.99 -17.31
C ASN A 191 0.89 -15.59 -16.42
N ASP A 192 1.86 -14.76 -15.99
CA ASP A 192 2.92 -15.18 -15.07
C ASP A 192 2.51 -15.09 -13.59
N GLN A 193 1.26 -14.69 -13.30
CA GLN A 193 0.71 -14.53 -11.95
C GLN A 193 1.51 -13.55 -11.07
N TYR A 194 2.30 -12.68 -11.67
CA TYR A 194 3.06 -11.65 -10.97
C TYR A 194 2.25 -10.35 -10.91
N ASP A 195 1.12 -10.39 -10.21
CA ASP A 195 0.20 -9.27 -10.02
C ASP A 195 -0.33 -9.19 -8.59
N ILE A 196 -0.95 -8.05 -8.26
CA ILE A 196 -1.47 -7.76 -6.92
C ILE A 196 -2.51 -8.81 -6.50
N ILE A 197 -3.45 -9.22 -7.35
CA ILE A 197 -4.48 -10.18 -6.96
C ILE A 197 -3.87 -11.53 -6.58
N HIS A 198 -2.94 -12.07 -7.37
CA HIS A 198 -2.31 -13.34 -7.04
C HIS A 198 -1.49 -13.25 -5.75
N GLN A 199 -0.75 -12.14 -5.54
CA GLN A 199 0.02 -11.95 -4.31
C GLN A 199 -0.88 -11.73 -3.09
N LEU A 200 -1.99 -11.00 -3.22
CA LEU A 200 -3.01 -10.89 -2.18
C LEU A 200 -3.60 -12.25 -1.82
N ILE A 201 -3.95 -13.09 -2.80
CA ILE A 201 -4.44 -14.46 -2.53
C ILE A 201 -3.39 -15.27 -1.77
N TYR A 202 -2.12 -15.19 -2.14
CA TYR A 202 -1.04 -15.86 -1.41
C TYR A 202 -0.97 -15.41 0.06
N HIS A 203 -1.00 -14.09 0.30
CA HIS A 203 -0.94 -13.55 1.66
C HIS A 203 -2.21 -13.83 2.47
N PHE A 204 -3.39 -13.80 1.85
CA PHE A 204 -4.64 -14.16 2.50
C PHE A 204 -4.74 -15.66 2.83
N ASP A 205 -4.17 -16.54 2.01
CA ASP A 205 -4.06 -17.98 2.34
C ASP A 205 -3.22 -18.22 3.61
N ILE A 206 -2.35 -17.28 3.98
CA ILE A 206 -1.56 -17.28 5.22
C ILE A 206 -2.31 -16.61 6.38
N LEU A 207 -2.99 -15.50 6.12
CA LEU A 207 -3.70 -14.72 7.15
C LEU A 207 -4.97 -15.42 7.63
N PHE A 208 -5.73 -16.04 6.72
CA PHE A 208 -7.07 -16.55 6.98
C PHE A 208 -7.09 -18.09 7.00
N THR A 209 -6.50 -18.65 8.06
CA THR A 209 -6.36 -20.10 8.23
C THR A 209 -7.33 -20.68 9.24
N SER A 210 -8.09 -19.84 9.96
CA SER A 210 -9.02 -20.33 10.97
C SER A 210 -10.17 -21.14 10.33
N PRO A 211 -10.62 -22.24 10.98
CA PRO A 211 -11.83 -22.93 10.58
C PRO A 211 -13.07 -22.02 10.56
N THR A 212 -13.11 -20.99 11.41
CA THR A 212 -14.23 -20.04 11.52
C THR A 212 -14.35 -19.14 10.28
N SER A 213 -13.23 -18.74 9.68
CA SER A 213 -13.19 -17.86 8.52
C SER A 213 -13.23 -18.61 7.18
N THR A 214 -13.02 -19.93 7.18
CA THR A 214 -12.81 -20.75 5.97
C THR A 214 -13.89 -20.57 4.90
N ASN A 215 -15.18 -20.61 5.25
CA ASN A 215 -16.25 -20.48 4.24
C ASN A 215 -16.32 -19.07 3.65
N ARG A 216 -16.21 -18.04 4.49
CA ARG A 216 -16.20 -16.64 4.07
C ARG A 216 -14.98 -16.37 3.21
N TYR A 217 -13.81 -16.82 3.66
CA TYR A 217 -12.57 -16.66 2.93
C TYR A 217 -12.63 -17.36 1.56
N ASN A 218 -13.14 -18.59 1.47
CA ASN A 218 -13.31 -19.28 0.19
C ASN A 218 -14.24 -18.52 -0.77
N SER A 219 -15.30 -17.90 -0.26
CA SER A 219 -16.18 -17.03 -1.05
C SER A 219 -15.47 -15.76 -1.53
N PHE A 220 -14.72 -15.09 -0.64
CA PHE A 220 -13.93 -13.91 -0.97
C PHE A 220 -12.83 -14.23 -1.99
N ARG A 221 -12.08 -15.32 -1.78
CA ARG A 221 -11.05 -15.84 -2.70
C ARG A 221 -11.63 -16.15 -4.09
N SER A 222 -12.86 -16.66 -4.15
CA SER A 222 -13.55 -16.89 -5.42
C SER A 222 -13.89 -15.57 -6.13
N GLN A 223 -14.33 -14.54 -5.39
CA GLN A 223 -14.55 -13.20 -5.95
C GLN A 223 -13.25 -12.58 -6.48
N LEU A 224 -12.13 -12.72 -5.77
CA LEU A 224 -10.81 -12.27 -6.25
C LEU A 224 -10.41 -12.94 -7.56
N ARG A 225 -10.62 -14.26 -7.68
CA ARG A 225 -10.33 -15.00 -8.93
C ARG A 225 -11.24 -14.59 -10.09
N LEU A 226 -12.52 -14.34 -9.84
CA LEU A 226 -13.44 -13.84 -10.86
C LEU A 226 -13.01 -12.45 -11.35
N LEU A 227 -12.64 -11.55 -10.42
CA LEU A 227 -12.13 -10.23 -10.79
C LEU A 227 -10.80 -10.33 -11.56
N ASN A 228 -9.93 -11.27 -11.19
CA ASN A 228 -8.70 -11.54 -11.95
C ASN A 228 -8.99 -11.99 -13.39
N ASN A 229 -10.08 -12.73 -13.62
CA ASN A 229 -10.50 -13.09 -14.98
C ASN A 229 -10.99 -11.87 -15.77
N GLU A 230 -11.70 -10.93 -15.13
CA GLU A 230 -12.07 -9.65 -15.76
C GLU A 230 -10.81 -8.87 -16.17
N PHE A 231 -9.80 -8.79 -15.29
CA PHE A 231 -8.52 -8.20 -15.65
C PHE A 231 -7.84 -8.95 -16.80
N SER A 232 -7.80 -10.28 -16.76
CA SER A 232 -7.21 -11.12 -17.80
C SER A 232 -7.84 -10.83 -19.17
N ASP A 233 -9.16 -10.71 -19.21
CA ASP A 233 -9.88 -10.39 -20.44
C ASP A 233 -9.49 -9.02 -21.00
N LEU A 234 -9.26 -8.04 -20.13
CA LEU A 234 -8.83 -6.69 -20.52
C LEU A 234 -7.35 -6.64 -20.95
N VAL A 235 -6.44 -7.27 -20.20
CA VAL A 235 -4.99 -7.15 -20.42
C VAL A 235 -4.47 -8.09 -21.51
N ASN A 236 -5.10 -9.25 -21.72
CA ASN A 236 -4.62 -10.25 -22.67
C ASN A 236 -5.35 -10.19 -24.03
N LYS A 237 -6.51 -9.51 -24.13
CA LYS A 237 -7.25 -9.38 -25.40
C LYS A 237 -7.01 -8.01 -26.04
N GLY A 238 -7.14 -7.94 -27.36
CA GLY A 238 -7.22 -6.68 -28.12
C GLY A 238 -6.02 -5.74 -27.98
N GLY A 239 -4.81 -6.26 -27.72
CA GLY A 239 -3.57 -5.47 -27.60
C GLY A 239 -3.30 -4.86 -26.22
N GLY A 240 -4.01 -5.31 -25.17
CA GLY A 240 -3.82 -4.85 -23.78
C GLY A 240 -4.43 -3.47 -23.49
N VAL A 241 -4.04 -2.85 -22.38
CA VAL A 241 -4.51 -1.52 -21.94
C VAL A 241 -3.76 -0.44 -22.71
N ASN A 242 -4.27 -0.10 -23.89
CA ASN A 242 -3.60 0.77 -24.86
C ASN A 242 -4.46 1.95 -25.35
N THR A 243 -5.64 2.16 -24.76
CA THR A 243 -6.51 3.30 -25.04
C THR A 243 -7.02 3.91 -23.73
N PRO A 244 -7.43 5.18 -23.73
CA PRO A 244 -8.04 5.82 -22.56
C PRO A 244 -9.28 5.09 -22.02
N GLU A 245 -10.09 4.49 -22.90
CA GLU A 245 -11.29 3.75 -22.50
C GLU A 245 -10.92 2.47 -21.74
N LYS A 246 -9.94 1.73 -22.24
CA LYS A 246 -9.43 0.54 -21.54
C LYS A 246 -8.72 0.91 -20.24
N GLN A 247 -8.10 2.08 -20.18
CA GLN A 247 -7.52 2.59 -18.95
C GLN A 247 -8.60 2.87 -17.91
N ALA A 248 -9.68 3.55 -18.30
CA ALA A 248 -10.82 3.77 -17.41
C ALA A 248 -11.44 2.45 -16.93
N GLU A 249 -11.52 1.44 -17.82
CA GLU A 249 -11.96 0.08 -17.45
C GLU A 249 -11.00 -0.57 -16.44
N TYR A 250 -9.68 -0.47 -16.67
CA TYR A 250 -8.67 -0.99 -15.75
C TYR A 250 -8.75 -0.35 -14.36
N SER A 251 -8.82 0.98 -14.28
CA SER A 251 -8.99 1.71 -13.02
C SER A 251 -10.32 1.37 -12.34
N ALA A 252 -11.39 1.13 -13.10
CA ALA A 252 -12.67 0.67 -12.54
C ALA A 252 -12.56 -0.74 -11.94
N LEU A 253 -11.82 -1.66 -12.57
CA LEU A 253 -11.53 -2.98 -11.99
C LEU A 253 -10.64 -2.88 -10.74
N ALA A 254 -9.66 -1.97 -10.72
CA ALA A 254 -8.83 -1.71 -9.55
C ALA A 254 -9.68 -1.19 -8.37
N LYS A 255 -10.63 -0.29 -8.65
CA LYS A 255 -11.60 0.17 -7.65
C LYS A 255 -12.51 -0.96 -7.15
N LYS A 256 -13.00 -1.83 -8.04
CA LYS A 256 -13.76 -3.04 -7.63
C LYS A 256 -12.93 -3.93 -6.70
N LEU A 257 -11.62 -4.08 -6.95
CA LEU A 257 -10.74 -4.84 -6.06
C LEU A 257 -10.69 -4.18 -4.68
N MET A 258 -10.46 -2.86 -4.61
CA MET A 258 -10.44 -2.13 -3.35
C MET A 258 -11.76 -2.25 -2.59
N ASP A 259 -12.91 -2.14 -3.28
CA ASP A 259 -14.23 -2.33 -2.67
C ASP A 259 -14.42 -3.75 -2.09
N LEU A 260 -13.89 -4.78 -2.76
CA LEU A 260 -13.88 -6.15 -2.24
C LEU A 260 -13.00 -6.25 -0.98
N LEU A 261 -11.83 -5.60 -0.96
CA LEU A 261 -10.95 -5.59 0.21
C LEU A 261 -11.64 -4.94 1.40
N ILE A 262 -12.19 -3.72 1.22
CA ILE A 262 -12.92 -2.98 2.25
C ILE A 262 -14.10 -3.77 2.79
N LYS A 263 -14.80 -4.51 1.93
CA LYS A 263 -15.96 -5.30 2.32
C LYS A 263 -15.60 -6.54 3.15
N HIS A 264 -14.56 -7.27 2.77
CA HIS A 264 -14.32 -8.61 3.30
C HIS A 264 -13.17 -8.70 4.30
N VAL A 265 -12.10 -7.94 4.11
CA VAL A 265 -10.87 -8.06 4.93
C VAL A 265 -11.10 -7.71 6.41
N PRO A 266 -11.82 -6.63 6.78
CA PRO A 266 -12.05 -6.32 8.20
C PRO A 266 -12.77 -7.44 8.95
N GLU A 267 -13.83 -8.00 8.35
CA GLU A 267 -14.60 -9.09 8.95
C GLU A 267 -13.76 -10.38 9.07
N LEU A 268 -12.97 -10.69 8.03
CA LEU A 268 -12.07 -11.84 8.05
C LEU A 268 -10.97 -11.70 9.12
N LEU A 269 -10.39 -10.51 9.29
CA LEU A 269 -9.47 -10.24 10.38
C LEU A 269 -10.15 -10.47 11.75
N GLN A 270 -11.38 -10.00 11.94
CA GLN A 270 -12.11 -10.21 13.20
C GLN A 270 -12.46 -11.69 13.46
N GLU A 271 -12.55 -12.54 12.44
CA GLU A 271 -12.80 -13.98 12.59
C GLU A 271 -11.55 -14.78 12.99
N GLU A 272 -10.36 -14.19 12.86
CA GLU A 272 -9.09 -14.81 13.24
C GLU A 272 -8.78 -14.59 14.74
N THR A 273 -8.38 -15.64 15.44
CA THR A 273 -8.22 -15.62 16.91
C THR A 273 -7.17 -14.61 17.39
N PHE A 274 -6.10 -14.42 16.62
CA PHE A 274 -5.10 -13.41 16.94
C PHE A 274 -5.65 -12.01 16.72
N PHE A 275 -6.19 -11.77 15.53
CA PHE A 275 -6.62 -10.44 15.09
C PHE A 275 -7.85 -9.94 15.85
N SER A 276 -8.79 -10.79 16.25
CA SER A 276 -9.92 -10.38 17.12
C SER A 276 -9.52 -9.76 18.46
N LYS A 277 -8.31 -10.05 18.96
CA LYS A 277 -7.77 -9.46 20.19
C LYS A 277 -7.08 -8.12 19.95
N VAL A 278 -6.56 -7.92 18.74
CA VAL A 278 -5.78 -6.76 18.33
C VAL A 278 -6.64 -5.71 17.60
N PHE A 279 -7.66 -6.19 16.91
CA PHE A 279 -8.72 -5.47 16.19
C PHE A 279 -10.08 -5.88 16.78
N PRO A 280 -10.39 -5.54 18.05
CA PRO A 280 -11.69 -5.89 18.61
C PRO A 280 -12.80 -5.26 17.74
N PRO A 281 -13.90 -5.97 17.44
CA PRO A 281 -15.02 -5.39 16.73
C PRO A 281 -15.56 -4.19 17.51
N ARG A 282 -15.52 -3.01 16.89
CA ARG A 282 -16.08 -1.77 17.46
C ARG A 282 -17.30 -1.39 16.62
N GLN A 283 -18.45 -1.34 17.28
CA GLN A 283 -19.74 -0.93 16.71
C GLN A 283 -19.89 0.58 16.75
#